data_AF-A0A922HTE9-F1
#
_entry.id   AF-A0A922HTE9-F1
#
_cell.length_a   1.000
_cell.length_b   1.000
_cell.length_c   1.000
_cell.angle_alpha   90.00
_cell.angle_beta   90.00
_cell.angle_gamma   90.00
#
_symmetry.space_group_name_H-M   'P 1'
#
loop_
_entity.id
_entity.type
_entity.pdbx_description
1 polymer ?
#
loop_
_entity_poly.entity_id
_entity_poly.type
_entity_poly.pdbx_seq_one_letter_code
_entity_poly.pdbx_strand_id
1 'polypeptide(L)'
;MKLSLILRSFRREFIGPIPKHKGNVLIGRKRFVPPVTLGKKIGLVQHLAYEEEVMKYLSKPYVNETQECRYLESKNMERPPYWDDFTRMTIEQPLQQSYSADYLEKLNCSRTFEEEN
;
A
#
# COMPACT_ATOMS: atom_id res chain seq x y z
N MET A 1 26.92 5.73 -42.51
CA MET A 1 26.09 5.94 -41.29
C MET A 1 24.74 5.23 -41.25
N LYS A 2 24.24 4.59 -42.34
CA LYS A 2 22.98 3.81 -42.27
C LYS A 2 23.12 2.47 -41.53
N LEU A 3 24.23 1.75 -41.73
CA LEU A 3 24.51 0.49 -41.03
C LEU A 3 24.65 0.67 -39.51
N SER A 4 25.27 1.76 -39.06
CA SER A 4 25.39 2.08 -37.62
C SER A 4 24.05 2.38 -36.95
N LEU A 5 23.08 2.95 -37.67
CA LEU A 5 21.71 3.17 -37.18
C LEU A 5 20.93 1.86 -37.07
N ILE A 6 21.07 0.97 -38.06
CA ILE A 6 20.46 -0.38 -38.03
C ILE A 6 21.07 -1.22 -36.92
N LEU A 7 22.39 -1.19 -36.73
CA LEU A 7 23.04 -1.93 -35.64
C LEU A 7 22.69 -1.36 -34.26
N ARG A 8 22.39 -0.06 -34.14
CA ARG A 8 21.87 0.56 -32.91
C ARG A 8 20.45 0.10 -32.58
N SER A 9 19.58 -0.13 -33.57
CA SER A 9 18.22 -0.64 -33.31
C SER A 9 18.20 -2.10 -32.83
N PHE A 10 19.26 -2.87 -33.12
CA PHE A 10 19.46 -4.21 -32.57
C PHE A 10 20.08 -4.23 -31.16
N ARG A 11 20.57 -3.09 -30.64
CA ARG A 11 20.99 -3.04 -29.24
C ARG A 11 19.75 -3.09 -28.38
N ARG A 12 19.63 -4.16 -27.56
CA ARG A 12 18.63 -4.23 -26.50
C ARG A 12 18.89 -3.04 -25.57
N GLU A 13 18.03 -2.03 -25.65
CA GLU A 13 18.03 -0.94 -24.69
C GLU A 13 17.57 -1.55 -23.36
N PHE A 14 18.38 -1.41 -22.31
CA PHE A 14 18.03 -1.83 -20.96
C PHE A 14 17.87 -0.57 -20.11
N ILE A 15 16.87 -0.57 -19.23
CA ILE A 15 16.76 0.40 -18.13
C ILE A 15 17.13 -0.39 -16.86
N GLY A 16 18.40 -0.37 -16.48
CA GLY A 16 18.93 -1.25 -15.43
C GLY A 16 18.82 -2.73 -15.81
N PRO A 17 18.33 -3.63 -14.93
CA PRO A 17 18.18 -5.06 -15.23
C PRO A 17 16.96 -5.38 -16.11
N ILE A 18 16.17 -4.38 -16.52
CA ILE A 18 14.89 -4.58 -17.22
C ILE A 18 15.07 -4.34 -18.72
N PRO A 19 14.67 -5.29 -19.61
CA PRO A 19 14.69 -5.07 -21.04
C PRO A 19 13.64 -4.02 -21.44
N LYS A 20 14.05 -3.02 -22.22
CA LYS A 20 13.14 -1.99 -22.72
C LYS A 20 12.36 -2.56 -23.90
N HIS A 21 11.05 -2.67 -23.72
CA HIS A 21 10.09 -2.99 -24.77
C HIS A 21 9.22 -1.76 -25.09
N LYS A 22 8.61 -1.73 -26.27
CA LYS A 22 7.62 -0.69 -26.60
C LYS A 22 6.37 -0.93 -25.73
N GLY A 23 6.00 0.04 -24.89
CA GLY A 23 4.87 -0.05 -23.95
C GLY A 23 5.29 -0.25 -22.50
N ASN A 24 4.31 -0.39 -21.59
CA ASN A 24 4.60 -0.64 -20.17
C ASN A 24 5.12 -2.07 -19.98
N VAL A 25 6.34 -2.20 -19.49
CA VAL A 25 7.06 -3.48 -19.35
C VAL A 25 6.50 -4.35 -18.23
N LEU A 26 5.76 -3.78 -17.27
CA LEU A 26 5.19 -4.53 -16.14
C LEU A 26 3.80 -5.11 -16.43
N ILE A 27 3.14 -4.67 -17.51
CA ILE A 27 1.72 -4.95 -17.77
C ILE A 27 1.54 -5.54 -19.18
N GLY A 28 0.45 -6.29 -19.39
CA GLY A 28 0.06 -6.81 -20.71
C GLY A 28 0.64 -8.19 -21.05
N ARG A 29 0.50 -8.58 -22.33
CA ARG A 29 0.84 -9.94 -22.82
C ARG A 29 2.33 -10.22 -22.80
N LYS A 30 3.18 -9.23 -23.10
CA LYS A 30 4.65 -9.34 -23.09
C LYS A 30 5.19 -8.47 -21.96
N ARG A 31 5.20 -9.03 -20.75
CA ARG A 31 5.67 -8.37 -19.53
C ARG A 31 6.98 -8.99 -19.03
N PHE A 32 7.80 -8.16 -18.41
CA PHE A 32 8.94 -8.62 -17.63
C PHE A 32 8.43 -9.17 -16.30
N VAL A 33 8.78 -10.42 -16.01
CA VAL A 33 8.52 -11.04 -14.71
C VAL A 33 9.85 -11.09 -13.97
N PRO A 34 10.01 -10.35 -12.85
CA PRO A 34 11.24 -10.40 -12.09
C PRO A 34 11.45 -11.81 -11.54
N PRO A 35 12.69 -12.35 -11.55
CA PRO A 35 12.96 -13.67 -11.04
C PRO A 35 12.75 -13.74 -9.52
N VAL A 36 12.31 -14.90 -9.02
CA VAL A 36 12.22 -15.16 -7.59
C VAL A 36 13.59 -15.51 -7.06
N THR A 37 14.22 -14.57 -6.36
CA THR A 37 15.55 -14.74 -5.76
C THR A 37 15.48 -15.60 -4.48
N LEU A 38 16.63 -16.15 -4.07
CA LEU A 38 16.75 -16.94 -2.84
C LEU A 38 16.27 -16.15 -1.61
N GLY A 39 16.62 -14.88 -1.50
CA GLY A 39 16.18 -14.01 -0.39
C GLY A 39 14.65 -13.88 -0.30
N LYS A 40 13.95 -13.80 -1.45
CA LYS A 40 12.48 -13.79 -1.46
C LYS A 40 11.89 -15.12 -0.97
N LYS A 41 12.52 -16.25 -1.30
CA LYS A 41 12.08 -17.57 -0.82
C LYS A 41 12.27 -17.69 0.69
N ILE A 42 13.43 -17.28 1.20
CA ILE A 42 13.72 -17.29 2.63
C ILE A 42 12.74 -16.40 3.40
N GLY A 43 12.50 -15.18 2.91
CA GLY A 43 11.53 -14.27 3.55
C GLY A 43 10.12 -14.86 3.59
N LEU A 44 9.67 -15.51 2.51
CA LEU A 44 8.38 -16.18 2.49
C LEU A 44 8.30 -17.32 3.53
N VAL A 45 9.35 -18.14 3.65
CA VAL A 45 9.38 -19.23 4.64
C VAL A 45 9.36 -18.68 6.07
N GLN A 46 10.07 -17.59 6.34
CA GLN A 46 10.05 -16.93 7.65
C GLN A 46 8.66 -16.40 8.00
N HIS A 47 7.97 -15.77 7.03
CA HIS A 47 6.59 -15.32 7.23
C HIS A 47 5.64 -16.49 7.52
N LEU A 48 5.76 -17.59 6.78
CA LEU A 48 4.94 -18.79 7.02
C LEU A 48 5.19 -19.39 8.41
N ALA A 49 6.45 -19.47 8.84
CA ALA A 49 6.79 -19.98 10.17
C ALA A 49 6.21 -19.10 11.28
N TYR A 50 6.27 -17.77 11.12
CA TYR A 50 5.66 -16.83 12.04
C TYR A 50 4.13 -16.98 12.10
N GLU A 51 3.47 -17.12 10.94
CA GLU A 51 2.02 -17.35 10.88
C GLU A 51 1.62 -18.67 11.58
N GLU A 52 2.40 -19.73 11.41
CA GLU A 52 2.18 -21.00 12.09
C GLU A 52 2.28 -20.86 13.62
N GLU A 53 3.27 -20.12 14.12
CA GLU A 53 3.40 -19.81 15.55
C GLU A 53 2.18 -19.03 16.06
N VAL A 54 1.74 -18.00 15.32
CA VAL A 54 0.55 -17.22 15.67
C VAL A 54 -0.69 -18.11 15.73
N MET A 55 -0.89 -18.99 14.74
CA MET A 55 -2.02 -19.93 14.73
C MET A 55 -2.01 -20.87 15.93
N LYS A 56 -0.83 -21.36 16.33
CA LYS A 56 -0.68 -22.19 17.53
C LYS A 56 -1.19 -21.48 18.78
N TYR A 57 -0.86 -20.20 18.98
CA TYR A 57 -1.32 -19.45 20.14
C TYR A 57 -2.81 -19.12 20.06
N LEU A 58 -3.31 -18.74 18.88
CA LEU A 58 -4.73 -18.44 18.68
C LEU A 58 -5.65 -19.67 18.81
N SER A 59 -5.12 -20.88 18.58
CA SER A 59 -5.89 -22.12 18.70
C SER A 59 -6.37 -22.45 20.12
N LYS A 60 -5.78 -21.82 21.15
CA LYS A 60 -6.09 -22.09 22.56
C LYS A 60 -6.56 -20.82 23.25
N PRO A 61 -7.81 -20.40 23.03
CA PRO A 61 -8.35 -19.24 23.72
C PRO A 61 -8.46 -19.51 25.23
N TYR A 62 -8.27 -18.46 26.03
CA TYR A 62 -8.42 -18.52 27.49
C TYR A 62 -9.90 -18.56 27.91
N VAL A 63 -10.77 -17.90 27.14
CA VAL A 63 -12.21 -17.78 27.41
C VAL A 63 -12.97 -18.41 26.26
N ASN A 64 -13.98 -19.21 26.59
CA ASN A 64 -14.90 -19.75 25.58
C ASN A 64 -15.98 -18.73 25.25
N GLU A 65 -16.53 -18.78 24.05
CA GLU A 65 -17.61 -17.90 23.59
C GLU A 65 -18.78 -17.83 24.59
N THR A 66 -19.20 -18.97 25.14
CA THR A 66 -20.28 -19.02 26.14
C THR A 66 -19.95 -18.27 27.44
N GLN A 67 -18.68 -18.26 27.84
CA GLN A 67 -18.23 -17.55 29.05
C GLN A 67 -18.18 -16.05 28.80
N GLU A 68 -17.77 -15.65 27.60
CA GLU A 68 -17.77 -14.26 27.17
C GLU A 68 -19.20 -13.71 27.08
N CYS A 69 -20.15 -14.45 26.48
CA CYS A 69 -21.56 -14.05 26.44
C CYS A 69 -22.14 -13.84 27.84
N ARG A 70 -21.89 -14.77 28.78
CA ARG A 70 -22.35 -14.64 30.17
C ARG A 70 -21.76 -13.42 30.87
N TYR A 71 -20.50 -13.10 30.60
CA TYR A 71 -19.88 -11.90 31.14
C TYR A 71 -20.54 -10.63 30.59
N LEU A 72 -20.80 -10.58 29.28
CA LEU A 72 -21.47 -9.46 28.63
C LEU A 72 -22.90 -9.27 29.16
N GLU A 73 -23.66 -10.35 29.29
CA GLU A 73 -25.00 -10.36 29.89
C GLU A 73 -24.97 -9.82 31.34
N SER A 74 -23.98 -10.23 32.15
CA SER A 74 -23.83 -9.73 33.53
C SER A 74 -23.59 -8.22 33.62
N LYS A 75 -23.09 -7.62 32.53
CA LYS A 75 -22.85 -6.19 32.39
C LYS A 75 -24.00 -5.46 31.68
N ASN A 76 -25.08 -6.16 31.33
CA ASN A 76 -26.16 -5.65 30.47
C ASN A 76 -25.64 -5.10 29.13
N MET A 77 -24.60 -5.70 28.57
CA MET A 77 -24.04 -5.35 27.26
C MET A 77 -24.31 -6.49 26.28
N GLU A 78 -24.76 -6.18 25.07
CA GLU A 78 -24.88 -7.19 24.02
C GLU A 78 -23.56 -7.47 23.31
N ARG A 79 -22.63 -6.50 23.34
CA ARG A 79 -21.35 -6.54 22.63
C ARG A 79 -20.24 -5.87 23.44
N PRO A 80 -18.98 -6.28 23.25
CA PRO A 80 -17.86 -5.58 23.86
C PRO A 80 -17.73 -4.14 23.33
N PRO A 81 -17.21 -3.20 24.14
CA PRO A 81 -17.07 -1.80 23.73
C PRO A 81 -16.16 -1.60 22.52
N TYR A 82 -15.17 -2.47 22.33
CA TYR A 82 -14.21 -2.42 21.21
C TYR A 82 -14.75 -3.01 19.90
N TRP A 83 -15.99 -3.50 19.88
CA TRP A 83 -16.59 -4.13 18.70
C TRP A 83 -16.84 -3.16 17.55
N ASP A 84 -17.02 -1.88 17.87
CA ASP A 84 -17.37 -0.84 16.90
C ASP A 84 -16.16 -0.01 16.43
N ASP A 85 -14.96 -0.21 17.00
CA ASP A 85 -13.95 0.84 16.96
C ASP A 85 -13.37 1.13 15.56
N PHE A 86 -13.23 0.16 14.64
CA PHE A 86 -12.58 0.45 13.35
C PHE A 86 -13.02 -0.38 12.13
N THR A 87 -13.51 -1.61 12.32
CA THR A 87 -13.77 -2.51 11.17
C THR A 87 -15.18 -2.37 10.57
N ARG A 88 -16.11 -1.70 11.28
CA ARG A 88 -17.54 -1.65 10.91
C ARG A 88 -18.07 -0.25 10.68
N MET A 89 -17.40 0.78 11.20
CA MET A 89 -17.75 2.15 10.88
C MET A 89 -17.37 2.43 9.43
N THR A 90 -18.32 2.91 8.65
CA THR A 90 -18.00 3.56 7.38
C THR A 90 -17.13 4.77 7.69
N ILE A 91 -15.87 4.72 7.29
CA ILE A 91 -14.99 5.89 7.37
C ILE A 91 -15.58 6.95 6.44
N GLU A 92 -16.36 7.86 7.00
CA GLU A 92 -16.83 9.03 6.29
C GLU A 92 -15.60 9.90 6.03
N GLN A 93 -15.12 9.89 4.79
CA GLN A 93 -14.13 10.87 4.37
C GLN A 93 -14.82 12.23 4.47
N PRO A 94 -14.33 13.16 5.32
CA PRO A 94 -14.94 14.46 5.43
C PRO A 94 -14.93 15.12 4.05
N LEU A 95 -16.03 15.77 3.69
CA LEU A 95 -16.11 16.51 2.43
C LEU A 95 -14.94 17.50 2.39
N GLN A 96 -14.08 17.39 1.37
CA GLN A 96 -12.98 18.34 1.20
C GLN A 96 -13.57 19.71 0.88
N GLN A 97 -13.58 20.59 1.88
CA GLN A 97 -14.03 21.98 1.71
C GLN A 97 -12.92 22.75 1.01
N SER A 98 -13.26 23.42 -0.09
CA SER A 98 -12.35 24.32 -0.78
C SER A 98 -12.81 25.76 -0.53
N TYR A 99 -11.98 26.57 0.12
CA TYR A 99 -12.28 27.98 0.35
C TYR A 99 -11.64 28.85 -0.72
N SER A 100 -12.33 29.91 -1.13
CA SER A 100 -11.77 30.90 -2.05
C SER A 100 -10.49 31.55 -1.52
N ALA A 101 -10.37 31.68 -0.19
CA ALA A 101 -9.19 32.19 0.49
C ALA A 101 -7.92 31.38 0.15
N ASP A 102 -8.01 30.05 0.16
CA ASP A 102 -6.87 29.15 -0.12
C ASP A 102 -6.30 29.37 -1.53
N TYR A 103 -7.18 29.69 -2.50
CA TYR A 103 -6.76 30.02 -3.86
C TYR A 103 -6.14 31.41 -3.98
N LEU A 104 -6.63 32.38 -3.20
CA LEU A 104 -6.11 33.74 -3.20
C LEU A 104 -4.75 33.84 -2.49
N GLU A 105 -4.51 33.03 -1.46
CA GLU A 105 -3.20 32.98 -0.79
C GLU A 105 -2.08 32.57 -1.74
N LYS A 106 -2.37 31.68 -2.70
CA LYS A 106 -1.41 31.24 -3.71
C LYS A 106 -0.97 32.37 -4.65
N LEU A 107 -1.75 33.44 -4.78
CA LEU A 107 -1.36 34.62 -5.58
C LEU A 107 -0.25 35.43 -4.89
N ASN A 108 -0.06 35.28 -3.58
CA ASN A 108 1.03 35.93 -2.86
C ASN A 108 2.42 35.31 -3.17
N CYS A 109 2.49 34.17 -3.85
CA CYS A 109 3.76 33.51 -4.19
C CYS A 109 4.68 34.37 -5.08
N SER A 110 4.12 35.31 -5.85
CA SER A 110 4.88 36.24 -6.70
C SER A 110 5.02 37.64 -6.10
N ARG A 111 4.71 37.80 -4.80
CA ARG A 111 4.83 39.09 -4.11
C ARG A 111 6.31 39.37 -3.85
N THR A 112 6.83 40.41 -4.47
CA THR A 112 8.17 40.95 -4.20
C THR A 112 8.05 42.27 -3.45
N PHE A 113 9.08 42.63 -2.70
CA PHE A 113 9.17 43.94 -2.05
C PHE A 113 9.78 44.96 -3.01
N GLU A 114 9.41 46.24 -2.88
CA GLU A 114 9.91 47.32 -3.75
C GLU A 114 11.45 47.47 -3.71
N GLU A 115 12.08 46.97 -2.65
CA GLU A 115 13.53 47.00 -2.44
C GLU A 115 14.31 45.96 -3.27
N GLU A 116 13.63 44.99 -3.90
CA GLU A 116 14.25 43.90 -4.68
C GLU A 116 14.29 44.18 -6.20
N ASN A 117 13.86 45.36 -6.66
CA ASN A 117 13.88 45.79 -8.08
C ASN A 117 15.02 46.77 -8.40
#